data_AF-A0A4Q4QQQ9-F1
#
_entry.id   AF-A0A4Q4QQQ9-F1
#
_cell.length_a   1.000
_cell.length_b   1.000
_cell.length_c   1.000
_cell.angle_alpha   90.00
_cell.angle_beta   90.00
_cell.angle_gamma   90.00
#
_symmetry.space_group_name_H-M   'P 1'
#
loop_
_entity.id
_entity.type
_entity.pdbx_description
1 polymer ?
#
loop_
_entity_poly.entity_id
_entity_poly.type
_entity_poly.pdbx_seq_one_letter_code
_entity_poly.pdbx_strand_id
1 'polypeptide(L)'
;MVQLIQLVLASAAFAGAVSAAPKPPPSNVSVNPWTGKDRYVVQSYGKKLDQTIASFTAQNDTLNAARTRTVAQKISTFTWVTTRDGLSLIPTAIKEARQQRKPGKKMIVGLVLYNLPDRDCSAGESAGELSLANNGLEIYKKEFVDKYAKLVSQAKDLDFAIVLEPDSLGNAITNQGVPFCATATPAYEEGIAYAIAKLQFPNVHLYIDAAHGGWLGWADNLKPTAQIFAKVVAMAKKLNPAAKIRGYATNVSNYNSFQAKVRENYTEYSPSWDESHYASSLAPYLEAEGLPSNFIIDQGRVALPGARAEWGEWCNVEPAGYGALPGSKQNNTNVDSLVWIKPGGESDGKCGLDGAPAAGAWFDEYVQMLVKNADPPLEPTYLKKPKV
;
A
#
# COMPACT_ATOMS: atom_id res chain seq x y z
N MET A 1 -40.38 72.86 -23.63
CA MET A 1 -40.62 71.83 -22.60
C MET A 1 -40.67 70.49 -23.32
N VAL A 2 -39.60 69.69 -23.21
CA VAL A 2 -39.59 68.36 -22.53
C VAL A 2 -40.48 67.35 -23.31
N GLN A 3 -39.99 66.28 -23.94
CA GLN A 3 -39.03 65.29 -23.47
C GLN A 3 -38.49 64.41 -24.61
N LEU A 4 -37.19 64.10 -24.52
CA LEU A 4 -36.50 63.00 -25.20
C LEU A 4 -37.11 61.64 -24.85
N ILE A 5 -37.19 60.72 -25.82
CA ILE A 5 -37.02 59.28 -25.57
C ILE A 5 -36.03 58.74 -26.61
N GLN A 6 -34.86 58.34 -26.12
CA GLN A 6 -33.82 57.63 -26.86
C GLN A 6 -34.24 56.16 -27.03
N LEU A 7 -34.19 55.64 -28.25
CA LEU A 7 -34.19 54.20 -28.52
C LEU A 7 -32.73 53.75 -28.68
N VAL A 8 -32.21 53.02 -27.70
CA VAL A 8 -30.89 52.39 -27.75
C VAL A 8 -30.99 51.13 -28.60
N LEU A 9 -30.27 51.08 -29.73
CA LEU A 9 -30.00 49.83 -30.45
C LEU A 9 -29.01 49.00 -29.63
N ALA A 10 -29.47 47.87 -29.09
CA ALA A 10 -28.59 46.81 -28.59
C ALA A 10 -28.27 45.84 -29.74
N SER A 11 -27.11 46.02 -30.37
CA SER A 11 -26.54 45.05 -31.30
C SER A 11 -26.07 43.81 -30.52
N ALA A 12 -26.81 42.70 -30.67
CA ALA A 12 -26.41 41.40 -30.15
C ALA A 12 -25.27 40.82 -31.01
N ALA A 13 -24.05 40.83 -30.49
CA ALA A 13 -22.95 40.07 -31.03
C ALA A 13 -23.16 38.58 -30.73
N PHE A 14 -23.54 37.79 -31.73
CA PHE A 14 -23.49 36.33 -31.66
C PHE A 14 -22.02 35.89 -31.67
N ALA A 15 -21.42 35.76 -30.49
CA ALA A 15 -20.20 34.99 -30.33
C ALA A 15 -20.56 33.51 -30.50
N GLY A 16 -20.11 32.89 -31.59
CA GLY A 16 -20.23 31.46 -31.83
C GLY A 16 -19.51 30.69 -30.73
N ALA A 17 -20.27 30.16 -29.78
CA ALA A 17 -19.77 29.20 -28.81
C ALA A 17 -19.47 27.90 -29.58
N VAL A 18 -18.21 27.71 -29.95
CA VAL A 18 -17.70 26.42 -30.38
C VAL A 18 -17.85 25.50 -29.18
N SER A 19 -18.90 24.67 -29.18
CA SER A 19 -19.08 23.63 -28.18
C SER A 19 -17.92 22.65 -28.36
N ALA A 20 -16.88 22.82 -27.55
CA ALA A 20 -15.80 21.86 -27.46
C ALA A 20 -16.43 20.56 -26.95
N ALA A 21 -16.49 19.54 -27.82
CA ALA A 21 -16.84 18.20 -27.39
C ALA A 21 -15.96 17.82 -26.18
N PRO A 22 -16.51 17.18 -25.14
CA PRO A 22 -15.71 16.76 -24.01
C PRO A 22 -14.55 15.91 -24.52
N LYS A 23 -13.32 16.33 -24.19
CA LYS A 23 -12.12 15.56 -24.46
C LYS A 23 -12.37 14.15 -23.89
N PRO A 24 -12.22 13.07 -24.68
CA PRO A 24 -12.26 11.74 -24.10
C PRO A 24 -11.25 11.69 -22.95
N PRO A 25 -11.59 11.10 -21.79
CA PRO A 25 -10.65 10.98 -20.70
C PRO A 25 -9.37 10.33 -21.24
N PRO A 26 -8.17 10.81 -20.83
CA PRO A 26 -6.92 10.22 -21.28
C PRO A 26 -7.00 8.69 -21.09
N SER A 27 -6.70 7.95 -22.15
CA SER A 27 -6.86 6.48 -22.26
C SER A 27 -5.90 5.68 -21.39
N ASN A 28 -5.53 6.20 -20.21
CA ASN A 28 -4.61 5.58 -19.26
C ASN A 28 -5.29 4.53 -18.36
N VAL A 29 -6.57 4.21 -18.59
CA VAL A 29 -7.25 3.08 -17.91
C VAL A 29 -6.70 1.77 -18.46
N SER A 30 -5.48 1.42 -18.04
CA SER A 30 -5.01 0.04 -18.14
C SER A 30 -5.95 -0.83 -17.30
N VAL A 31 -6.22 -2.06 -17.78
CA VAL A 31 -7.10 -3.00 -17.09
C VAL A 31 -6.56 -3.25 -15.67
N ASN A 32 -7.42 -3.15 -14.66
CA ASN A 32 -7.06 -3.42 -13.27
C ASN A 32 -6.35 -4.79 -13.17
N PRO A 33 -5.11 -4.83 -12.66
CA PRO A 33 -4.30 -6.04 -12.69
C PRO A 33 -4.81 -7.16 -11.77
N TRP A 34 -5.73 -6.88 -10.86
CA TRP A 34 -6.29 -7.85 -9.93
C TRP A 34 -7.52 -8.59 -10.48
N THR A 35 -8.17 -8.02 -11.51
CA THR A 35 -9.42 -8.56 -12.06
C THR A 35 -9.21 -9.94 -12.66
N GLY A 36 -10.01 -10.92 -12.19
CA GLY A 36 -10.01 -12.29 -12.71
C GLY A 36 -8.79 -13.13 -12.32
N LYS A 37 -7.96 -12.67 -11.38
CA LYS A 37 -6.77 -13.41 -10.89
C LYS A 37 -6.98 -13.91 -9.47
N ASP A 38 -6.50 -15.13 -9.23
CA ASP A 38 -6.30 -15.64 -7.87
C ASP A 38 -5.13 -14.89 -7.22
N ARG A 39 -5.12 -14.80 -5.89
CA ARG A 39 -4.09 -14.08 -5.13
C ARG A 39 -3.24 -15.09 -4.37
N TYR A 40 -1.93 -14.92 -4.46
CA TYR A 40 -0.97 -15.77 -3.76
C TYR A 40 -1.08 -15.60 -2.23
N VAL A 41 -1.16 -16.72 -1.50
CA VAL A 41 -1.15 -16.79 -0.03
C VAL A 41 0.27 -17.13 0.44
N VAL A 42 0.86 -16.29 1.28
CA VAL A 42 2.24 -16.45 1.76
C VAL A 42 2.30 -17.58 2.80
N GLN A 43 2.93 -18.72 2.47
CA GLN A 43 2.91 -19.88 3.37
C GLN A 43 3.71 -19.65 4.67
N SER A 44 4.80 -18.87 4.62
CA SER A 44 5.60 -18.58 5.81
C SER A 44 4.81 -17.79 6.86
N TYR A 45 3.95 -16.86 6.43
CA TYR A 45 3.01 -16.19 7.33
C TYR A 45 1.97 -17.16 7.89
N GLY A 46 1.39 -18.00 7.02
CA GLY A 46 0.47 -19.07 7.43
C GLY A 46 1.04 -19.99 8.52
N LYS A 47 2.33 -20.31 8.46
CA LYS A 47 3.02 -21.11 9.49
C LYS A 47 3.16 -20.39 10.83
N LYS A 48 3.38 -19.07 10.84
CA LYS A 48 3.44 -18.30 12.09
C LYS A 48 2.09 -18.36 12.84
N LEU A 49 0.99 -18.36 12.09
CA LEU A 49 -0.37 -18.47 12.62
C LEU A 49 -0.69 -19.83 13.27
N ASP A 50 0.14 -20.87 13.08
CA ASP A 50 -0.03 -22.15 13.78
C ASP A 50 0.08 -21.98 15.30
N GLN A 51 0.93 -21.04 15.77
CA GLN A 51 0.99 -20.70 17.20
C GLN A 51 -0.36 -20.18 17.69
N THR A 52 -0.97 -19.24 16.97
CA THR A 52 -2.25 -18.64 17.36
C THR A 52 -3.40 -19.64 17.28
N ILE A 53 -3.39 -20.55 16.30
CA ILE A 53 -4.33 -21.67 16.22
C ILE A 53 -4.21 -22.55 17.47
N ALA A 54 -2.98 -22.86 17.91
CA ALA A 54 -2.73 -23.63 19.12
C ALA A 54 -3.19 -22.88 20.38
N SER A 55 -2.90 -21.58 20.49
CA SER A 55 -3.35 -20.73 21.61
C SER A 55 -4.87 -20.73 21.75
N PHE A 56 -5.61 -20.52 20.66
CA PHE A 56 -7.08 -20.61 20.69
C PHE A 56 -7.60 -22.01 21.02
N THR A 57 -6.94 -23.04 20.49
CA THR A 57 -7.33 -24.44 20.78
C THR A 57 -7.14 -24.78 22.25
N ALA A 58 -6.05 -24.33 22.88
CA ALA A 58 -5.78 -24.51 24.30
C ALA A 58 -6.81 -23.80 25.19
N GLN A 59 -7.40 -22.70 24.71
CA GLN A 59 -8.49 -21.97 25.36
C GLN A 59 -9.88 -22.56 25.06
N ASN A 60 -9.96 -23.68 24.32
CA ASN A 60 -11.20 -24.27 23.81
C ASN A 60 -12.02 -23.33 22.90
N ASP A 61 -11.38 -22.30 22.34
CA ASP A 61 -11.97 -21.35 21.39
C ASP A 61 -11.85 -21.89 19.96
N THR A 62 -12.66 -22.91 19.67
CA THR A 62 -12.62 -23.62 18.39
C THR A 62 -13.03 -22.75 17.20
N LEU A 63 -13.83 -21.71 17.43
CA LEU A 63 -14.27 -20.77 16.41
C LEU A 63 -13.11 -19.89 15.97
N ASN A 64 -12.42 -19.21 16.89
CA ASN A 64 -11.31 -18.36 16.51
C ASN A 64 -10.11 -19.16 16.02
N ALA A 65 -9.87 -20.38 16.54
CA ALA A 65 -8.91 -21.30 15.92
C ALA A 65 -9.25 -21.61 14.44
N ALA A 66 -10.54 -21.77 14.10
CA ALA A 66 -10.98 -21.99 12.73
C ALA A 66 -10.89 -20.73 11.85
N ARG A 67 -11.12 -19.54 12.43
CA ARG A 67 -10.92 -18.25 11.76
C ARG A 67 -9.45 -18.00 11.44
N THR A 68 -8.56 -18.27 12.39
CA THR A 68 -7.11 -18.18 12.17
C THR A 68 -6.64 -19.12 11.06
N ARG A 69 -7.20 -20.34 10.99
CA ARG A 69 -6.95 -21.26 9.84
C ARG A 69 -7.37 -20.67 8.50
N THR A 70 -8.47 -19.92 8.44
CA THR A 70 -8.87 -19.20 7.22
C THR A 70 -7.81 -18.18 6.81
N VAL A 71 -7.32 -17.38 7.76
CA VAL A 71 -6.24 -16.42 7.48
C VAL A 71 -5.01 -17.15 6.93
N ALA A 72 -4.56 -18.20 7.62
CA ALA A 72 -3.35 -18.94 7.26
C ALA A 72 -3.42 -19.62 5.88
N GLN A 73 -4.61 -20.05 5.44
CA GLN A 73 -4.76 -20.91 4.26
C GLN A 73 -5.36 -20.20 3.03
N LYS A 74 -6.08 -19.09 3.23
CA LYS A 74 -6.95 -18.52 2.19
C LYS A 74 -6.78 -17.03 1.99
N ILE A 75 -6.18 -16.32 2.94
CA ILE A 75 -6.07 -14.86 2.86
C ILE A 75 -4.68 -14.48 2.35
N SER A 76 -4.66 -13.75 1.23
CA SER A 76 -3.43 -13.29 0.60
C SER A 76 -2.81 -12.14 1.40
N THR A 77 -1.49 -12.21 1.57
CA THR A 77 -0.66 -11.12 2.11
C THR A 77 0.51 -10.85 1.16
N PHE A 78 1.37 -9.89 1.50
CA PHE A 78 2.56 -9.56 0.72
C PHE A 78 3.82 -10.22 1.28
N THR A 79 4.74 -10.62 0.40
CA THR A 79 6.08 -11.06 0.80
C THR A 79 7.00 -9.85 0.88
N TRP A 80 7.48 -9.54 2.09
CA TRP A 80 8.40 -8.42 2.34
C TRP A 80 9.84 -8.83 2.03
N VAL A 81 10.44 -8.16 1.06
CA VAL A 81 11.85 -8.34 0.69
C VAL A 81 12.61 -7.15 1.25
N THR A 82 13.17 -7.33 2.45
CA THR A 82 13.70 -6.22 3.27
C THR A 82 15.22 -6.13 3.32
N THR A 83 15.92 -7.10 2.72
CA THR A 83 17.38 -7.21 2.64
C THR A 83 17.80 -7.93 1.36
N ARG A 84 19.08 -7.86 0.99
CA ARG A 84 19.69 -8.63 -0.10
C ARG A 84 19.56 -10.13 0.11
N ASP A 85 19.74 -10.62 1.34
CA ASP A 85 19.51 -12.05 1.65
C ASP A 85 18.03 -12.44 1.47
N GLY A 86 17.12 -11.50 1.77
CA GLY A 86 15.69 -11.62 1.54
C GLY A 86 15.29 -11.79 0.07
N LEU A 87 16.17 -11.51 -0.90
CA LEU A 87 15.88 -11.77 -2.32
C LEU A 87 15.54 -13.24 -2.61
N SER A 88 16.02 -14.16 -1.77
CA SER A 88 15.69 -15.60 -1.82
C SER A 88 14.20 -15.90 -1.59
N LEU A 89 13.44 -14.95 -1.02
CA LEU A 89 11.99 -15.05 -0.83
C LEU A 89 11.23 -14.96 -2.16
N ILE A 90 11.74 -14.26 -3.18
CA ILE A 90 11.08 -14.10 -4.49
C ILE A 90 10.92 -15.45 -5.21
N PRO A 91 11.99 -16.26 -5.45
CA PRO A 91 11.83 -17.57 -6.07
C PRO A 91 10.98 -18.52 -5.22
N THR A 92 10.99 -18.38 -3.90
CA THR A 92 10.09 -19.12 -2.99
C THR A 92 8.63 -18.76 -3.24
N ALA A 93 8.30 -17.47 -3.26
CA ALA A 93 6.96 -16.97 -3.57
C ALA A 93 6.49 -17.40 -4.96
N ILE A 94 7.37 -17.35 -5.97
CA ILE A 94 7.06 -17.83 -7.33
C ILE A 94 6.73 -19.34 -7.32
N LYS A 95 7.52 -20.15 -6.62
CA LYS A 95 7.29 -21.59 -6.50
C LYS A 95 5.95 -21.88 -5.82
N GLU A 96 5.69 -21.25 -4.69
CA GLU A 96 4.46 -21.44 -3.92
C GLU A 96 3.22 -20.94 -4.69
N ALA A 97 3.30 -19.79 -5.35
CA ALA A 97 2.24 -19.28 -6.20
C ALA A 97 1.89 -20.28 -7.34
N ARG A 98 2.90 -20.84 -8.01
CA ARG A 98 2.67 -21.87 -9.04
C ARG A 98 2.00 -23.13 -8.48
N GLN A 99 2.30 -23.51 -7.24
CA GLN A 99 1.65 -24.65 -6.56
C GLN A 99 0.19 -24.34 -6.19
N GLN A 100 -0.11 -23.09 -5.82
CA GLN A 100 -1.46 -22.66 -5.45
C GLN A 100 -2.36 -22.37 -6.67
N ARG A 101 -1.76 -22.04 -7.82
CA ARG A 101 -2.49 -21.65 -9.04
C ARG A 101 -3.33 -22.81 -9.57
N LYS A 102 -4.65 -22.61 -9.62
CA LYS A 102 -5.60 -23.59 -10.18
C LYS A 102 -5.50 -23.64 -11.71
N PRO A 103 -5.77 -24.80 -12.35
CA PRO A 103 -5.83 -24.90 -13.81
C PRO A 103 -6.77 -23.86 -14.42
N GLY A 104 -6.31 -23.17 -15.48
CA GLY A 104 -7.09 -22.14 -16.18
C GLY A 104 -7.25 -20.81 -15.43
N LYS A 105 -6.65 -20.65 -14.24
CA LYS A 105 -6.65 -19.39 -13.49
C LYS A 105 -5.30 -18.68 -13.59
N LYS A 106 -5.34 -17.36 -13.74
CA LYS A 106 -4.16 -16.49 -13.58
C LYS A 106 -3.96 -16.22 -12.09
N MET A 107 -2.73 -15.93 -11.70
CA MET A 107 -2.38 -15.61 -10.32
C MET A 107 -1.52 -14.35 -10.25
N ILE A 108 -1.78 -13.52 -9.25
CA ILE A 108 -0.99 -12.34 -8.91
C ILE A 108 -0.26 -12.54 -7.57
N VAL A 109 1.02 -12.19 -7.53
CA VAL A 109 1.92 -12.27 -6.38
C VAL A 109 2.15 -10.86 -5.83
N GLY A 110 1.84 -10.64 -4.55
CA GLY A 110 2.14 -9.40 -3.84
C GLY A 110 3.54 -9.44 -3.24
N LEU A 111 4.38 -8.46 -3.57
CA LEU A 111 5.72 -8.31 -3.01
C LEU A 111 5.93 -6.87 -2.50
N VAL A 112 6.74 -6.71 -1.46
CA VAL A 112 7.25 -5.40 -1.03
C VAL A 112 8.74 -5.34 -1.31
N LEU A 113 9.17 -4.29 -2.02
CA LEU A 113 10.58 -3.96 -2.24
C LEU A 113 10.92 -2.84 -1.23
N TYR A 114 11.71 -3.16 -0.20
CA TYR A 114 11.91 -2.26 0.95
C TYR A 114 13.30 -2.36 1.55
N ASN A 115 14.30 -1.74 0.93
CA ASN A 115 15.69 -1.80 1.39
C ASN A 115 16.50 -0.54 1.02
N LEU A 116 15.85 0.62 0.88
CA LEU A 116 16.58 1.88 0.66
C LEU A 116 17.67 2.10 1.74
N PRO A 117 18.80 2.73 1.37
CA PRO A 117 19.81 3.12 2.34
C PRO A 117 19.28 4.19 3.30
N ASP A 118 19.72 4.16 4.55
CA ASP A 118 19.25 5.08 5.61
C ASP A 118 17.71 5.02 5.77
N ARG A 119 17.14 3.80 5.68
CA ARG A 119 15.70 3.51 5.80
C ARG A 119 15.10 4.07 7.10
N ASP A 120 13.83 4.47 7.03
CA ASP A 120 13.03 5.01 8.14
C ASP A 120 13.71 6.16 8.88
N CYS A 121 14.15 7.16 8.11
CA CYS A 121 14.96 8.28 8.58
C CYS A 121 14.34 9.12 9.73
N SER A 122 13.07 8.93 10.06
CA SER A 122 12.36 9.64 11.13
C SER A 122 12.05 8.79 12.38
N ALA A 123 12.04 7.45 12.28
CA ALA A 123 11.48 6.58 13.32
C ALA A 123 12.44 5.52 13.88
N GLY A 124 13.50 5.13 13.15
CA GLY A 124 14.62 4.32 13.69
C GLY A 124 14.34 2.84 14.04
N GLU A 125 13.08 2.41 14.20
CA GLU A 125 12.71 1.04 14.64
C GLU A 125 12.90 -0.05 13.57
N SER A 126 12.88 0.31 12.28
CA SER A 126 13.03 -0.62 11.14
C SER A 126 14.27 -0.28 10.29
N ALA A 127 15.41 -0.02 10.95
CA ALA A 127 16.66 0.25 10.26
C ALA A 127 17.03 -0.85 9.24
N GLY A 128 17.33 -0.43 8.00
CA GLY A 128 17.76 -1.32 6.91
C GLY A 128 19.24 -1.72 7.01
N GLU A 129 19.68 -2.66 6.17
CA GLU A 129 21.10 -3.09 6.12
C GLU A 129 22.02 -2.11 5.37
N LEU A 130 21.46 -1.13 4.65
CA LEU A 130 22.19 -0.22 3.78
C LEU A 130 22.25 1.18 4.39
N SER A 131 23.39 1.86 4.23
CA SER A 131 23.54 3.27 4.62
C SER A 131 24.26 4.09 3.57
N LEU A 132 23.95 5.38 3.48
CA LEU A 132 24.59 6.26 2.48
C LEU A 132 26.08 6.42 2.72
N ALA A 133 26.49 6.44 3.99
CA ALA A 133 27.90 6.49 4.38
C ALA A 133 28.72 5.31 3.83
N ASN A 134 28.09 4.16 3.56
CA ASN A 134 28.74 2.93 3.12
C ASN A 134 28.35 2.55 1.67
N ASN A 135 28.23 3.55 0.79
CA ASN A 135 27.88 3.34 -0.62
C ASN A 135 26.51 2.66 -0.83
N GLY A 136 25.59 2.83 0.14
CA GLY A 136 24.34 2.08 0.20
C GLY A 136 23.44 2.26 -1.02
N LEU A 137 23.44 3.44 -1.67
CA LEU A 137 22.63 3.67 -2.87
C LEU A 137 23.10 2.83 -4.06
N GLU A 138 24.41 2.68 -4.27
CA GLU A 138 24.92 1.85 -5.36
C GLU A 138 24.70 0.36 -5.08
N ILE A 139 24.90 -0.07 -3.83
CA ILE A 139 24.58 -1.44 -3.39
C ILE A 139 23.09 -1.73 -3.59
N TYR A 140 22.22 -0.80 -3.19
CA TYR A 140 20.78 -0.89 -3.40
C TYR A 140 20.44 -1.09 -4.88
N LYS A 141 21.01 -0.29 -5.78
CA LYS A 141 20.77 -0.40 -7.22
C LYS A 141 21.26 -1.73 -7.80
N LYS A 142 22.53 -2.07 -7.57
CA LYS A 142 23.22 -3.17 -8.27
C LYS A 142 23.03 -4.53 -7.64
N GLU A 143 22.97 -4.58 -6.32
CA GLU A 143 22.93 -5.83 -5.59
C GLU A 143 21.55 -6.18 -5.06
N PHE A 144 20.65 -5.20 -4.95
CA PHE A 144 19.28 -5.42 -4.53
C PHE A 144 18.30 -5.30 -5.70
N VAL A 145 18.08 -4.11 -6.25
CA VAL A 145 17.08 -3.85 -7.31
C VAL A 145 17.37 -4.65 -8.59
N ASP A 146 18.60 -4.65 -9.10
CA ASP A 146 18.93 -5.38 -10.34
C ASP A 146 18.70 -6.90 -10.17
N LYS A 147 18.99 -7.46 -8.99
CA LYS A 147 18.73 -8.87 -8.67
C LYS A 147 17.23 -9.14 -8.48
N TYR A 148 16.51 -8.25 -7.82
CA TYR A 148 15.06 -8.30 -7.67
C TYR A 148 14.38 -8.37 -9.05
N ALA A 149 14.70 -7.43 -9.93
CA ALA A 149 14.16 -7.36 -11.28
C ALA A 149 14.49 -8.63 -12.09
N LYS A 150 15.71 -9.14 -11.98
CA LYS A 150 16.10 -10.42 -12.61
C LYS A 150 15.22 -11.57 -12.14
N LEU A 151 15.01 -11.73 -10.82
CA LEU A 151 14.22 -12.82 -10.26
C LEU A 151 12.74 -12.76 -10.70
N VAL A 152 12.13 -11.58 -10.66
CA VAL A 152 10.74 -11.39 -11.11
C VAL A 152 10.59 -11.65 -12.61
N SER A 153 11.56 -11.21 -13.42
CA SER A 153 11.52 -11.38 -14.89
C SER A 153 11.49 -12.84 -15.37
N GLN A 154 11.91 -13.78 -14.51
CA GLN A 154 11.94 -15.21 -14.81
C GLN A 154 10.55 -15.87 -14.74
N ALA A 155 9.55 -15.21 -14.13
CA ALA A 155 8.22 -15.76 -13.91
C ALA A 155 7.15 -15.09 -14.78
N LYS A 156 7.31 -15.20 -16.10
CA LYS A 156 6.39 -14.60 -17.09
C LYS A 156 4.97 -15.18 -17.06
N ASP A 157 4.77 -16.30 -16.38
CA ASP A 157 3.47 -16.98 -16.21
C ASP A 157 2.66 -16.50 -15.00
N LEU A 158 3.24 -15.62 -14.17
CA LEU A 158 2.59 -15.00 -13.01
C LEU A 158 2.54 -13.48 -13.21
N ASP A 159 1.53 -12.83 -12.63
CA ASP A 159 1.51 -11.38 -12.46
C ASP A 159 2.10 -10.99 -11.11
N PHE A 160 2.64 -9.77 -11.00
CA PHE A 160 3.21 -9.23 -9.76
C PHE A 160 2.64 -7.85 -9.46
N ALA A 161 2.18 -7.65 -8.22
CA ALA A 161 1.96 -6.33 -7.65
C ALA A 161 3.11 -6.04 -6.68
N ILE A 162 3.90 -5.00 -6.96
CA ILE A 162 5.07 -4.66 -6.16
C ILE A 162 4.87 -3.29 -5.53
N VAL A 163 4.84 -3.27 -4.20
CA VAL A 163 4.88 -2.04 -3.39
C VAL A 163 6.32 -1.58 -3.28
N LEU A 164 6.57 -0.31 -3.59
CA LEU A 164 7.90 0.29 -3.59
C LEU A 164 8.10 1.15 -2.35
N GLU A 165 9.03 0.70 -1.50
CA GLU A 165 9.67 1.45 -0.43
C GLU A 165 8.69 2.18 0.51
N PRO A 166 7.93 1.44 1.33
CA PRO A 166 7.11 2.03 2.39
C PRO A 166 7.85 3.08 3.24
N ASP A 167 7.12 4.12 3.66
CA ASP A 167 7.58 5.23 4.50
C ASP A 167 8.73 6.07 3.93
N SER A 168 9.17 5.84 2.69
CA SER A 168 10.26 6.61 2.09
C SER A 168 9.82 8.01 1.65
N LEU A 169 8.93 8.12 0.67
CA LEU A 169 8.55 9.42 0.10
C LEU A 169 7.65 10.24 1.03
N GLY A 170 6.94 9.62 1.97
CA GLY A 170 6.27 10.35 3.06
C GLY A 170 7.25 11.19 3.87
N ASN A 171 8.39 10.59 4.25
CA ASN A 171 9.49 11.30 4.90
C ASN A 171 10.13 12.38 4.00
N ALA A 172 10.28 12.10 2.70
CA ALA A 172 10.76 13.08 1.73
C ALA A 172 9.87 14.33 1.63
N ILE A 173 8.57 14.19 1.89
CA ILE A 173 7.59 15.27 1.78
C ILE A 173 7.51 16.09 3.07
N THR A 174 7.36 15.46 4.23
CA THR A 174 7.02 16.18 5.47
C THR A 174 8.16 16.32 6.46
N ASN A 175 9.20 15.48 6.36
CA ASN A 175 10.23 15.37 7.39
C ASN A 175 11.58 15.97 6.96
N GLN A 176 11.56 16.92 6.02
CA GLN A 176 12.75 17.66 5.59
C GLN A 176 13.38 18.52 6.70
N GLY A 177 12.65 18.79 7.79
CA GLY A 177 13.20 19.42 8.98
C GLY A 177 14.09 18.50 9.82
N VAL A 178 14.05 17.18 9.59
CA VAL A 178 14.93 16.20 10.23
C VAL A 178 16.20 16.08 9.38
N PRO A 179 17.39 16.49 9.88
CA PRO A 179 18.62 16.52 9.05
C PRO A 179 18.99 15.17 8.42
N PHE A 180 18.71 14.08 9.13
CA PHE A 180 18.93 12.73 8.63
C PHE A 180 18.03 12.41 7.42
N CYS A 181 16.74 12.76 7.48
CA CYS A 181 15.82 12.63 6.34
C CYS A 181 16.18 13.54 5.17
N ALA A 182 16.55 14.80 5.44
CA ALA A 182 16.97 15.73 4.39
C ALA A 182 18.20 15.18 3.62
N THR A 183 19.13 14.54 4.34
CA THR A 183 20.31 13.89 3.74
C THR A 183 19.93 12.64 2.93
N ALA A 184 18.98 11.84 3.41
CA ALA A 184 18.54 10.61 2.76
C ALA A 184 17.64 10.83 1.52
N THR A 185 16.91 11.95 1.48
CA THR A 185 15.86 12.22 0.49
C THR A 185 16.32 12.10 -0.97
N PRO A 186 17.46 12.67 -1.40
CA PRO A 186 17.94 12.49 -2.76
C PRO A 186 18.15 11.01 -3.14
N ALA A 187 18.63 10.20 -2.19
CA ALA A 187 18.83 8.78 -2.42
C ALA A 187 17.52 7.98 -2.45
N TYR A 188 16.50 8.39 -1.68
CA TYR A 188 15.16 7.81 -1.76
C TYR A 188 14.57 8.04 -3.15
N GLU A 189 14.56 9.29 -3.61
CA GLU A 189 14.03 9.66 -4.93
C GLU A 189 14.77 8.92 -6.06
N GLU A 190 16.11 8.88 -6.01
CA GLU A 190 16.92 8.22 -7.03
C GLU A 190 16.80 6.69 -6.97
N GLY A 191 16.76 6.10 -5.77
CA GLY A 191 16.61 4.66 -5.57
C GLY A 191 15.26 4.17 -6.09
N ILE A 192 14.16 4.85 -5.75
CA ILE A 192 12.82 4.49 -6.22
C ILE A 192 12.71 4.70 -7.72
N ALA A 193 13.26 5.79 -8.26
CA ALA A 193 13.32 6.01 -9.71
C ALA A 193 14.07 4.88 -10.44
N TYR A 194 15.18 4.39 -9.87
CA TYR A 194 15.92 3.25 -10.42
C TYR A 194 15.11 1.95 -10.35
N ALA A 195 14.42 1.67 -9.24
CA ALA A 195 13.53 0.51 -9.10
C ALA A 195 12.40 0.54 -10.14
N ILE A 196 11.74 1.68 -10.32
CA ILE A 196 10.72 1.86 -11.37
C ILE A 196 11.33 1.57 -12.74
N ALA A 197 12.48 2.16 -13.08
CA ALA A 197 13.11 2.00 -14.39
C ALA A 197 13.48 0.53 -14.71
N LYS A 198 13.85 -0.26 -13.69
CA LYS A 198 14.30 -1.65 -13.84
C LYS A 198 13.18 -2.68 -13.85
N LEU A 199 12.04 -2.40 -13.24
CA LEU A 199 10.92 -3.34 -13.12
C LEU A 199 9.87 -3.22 -14.23
N GLN A 200 10.27 -2.75 -15.42
CA GLN A 200 9.36 -2.56 -16.56
C GLN A 200 9.14 -3.87 -17.34
N PHE A 201 8.30 -4.74 -16.78
CA PHE A 201 7.88 -6.00 -17.41
C PHE A 201 6.35 -6.03 -17.65
N PRO A 202 5.85 -6.70 -18.70
CA PRO A 202 4.42 -6.72 -19.02
C PRO A 202 3.51 -7.26 -17.91
N ASN A 203 4.05 -8.14 -17.05
CA ASN A 203 3.37 -8.82 -15.96
C ASN A 203 3.69 -8.21 -14.59
N VAL A 204 4.30 -7.02 -14.53
CA VAL A 204 4.67 -6.34 -13.28
C VAL A 204 3.92 -5.01 -13.16
N HIS A 205 3.26 -4.84 -12.02
CA HIS A 205 2.42 -3.69 -11.68
C HIS A 205 3.00 -3.00 -10.45
N LEU A 206 3.56 -1.81 -10.64
CA LEU A 206 4.28 -1.09 -9.58
C LEU A 206 3.35 -0.10 -8.87
N TYR A 207 3.39 -0.13 -7.54
CA TYR A 207 2.68 0.80 -6.67
C TYR A 207 3.69 1.52 -5.79
N ILE A 208 3.86 2.83 -5.96
CA ILE A 208 4.70 3.63 -5.07
C ILE A 208 3.99 3.76 -3.72
N ASP A 209 4.68 3.52 -2.61
CA ASP A 209 4.08 3.79 -1.31
C ASP A 209 3.78 5.29 -1.16
N ALA A 210 2.56 5.59 -0.69
CA ALA A 210 2.05 6.92 -0.47
C ALA A 210 1.58 7.10 0.98
N ALA A 211 2.26 6.47 1.94
CA ALA A 211 1.95 6.56 3.36
C ALA A 211 0.46 6.30 3.64
N HIS A 212 -0.24 7.24 4.30
CA HIS A 212 -1.66 7.12 4.63
C HIS A 212 -2.33 8.50 4.75
N GLY A 213 -3.66 8.54 4.85
CA GLY A 213 -4.46 9.77 4.88
C GLY A 213 -4.06 10.74 6.00
N GLY A 214 -3.73 10.21 7.18
CA GLY A 214 -3.23 11.00 8.31
C GLY A 214 -1.86 11.63 8.18
N TRP A 215 -1.11 11.26 7.13
CA TRP A 215 0.22 11.79 6.88
C TRP A 215 0.20 12.72 5.67
N LEU A 216 -0.11 12.18 4.49
CA LEU A 216 -0.05 12.92 3.22
C LEU A 216 -1.43 13.39 2.73
N GLY A 217 -2.49 13.02 3.43
CA GLY A 217 -3.86 13.35 3.06
C GLY A 217 -4.37 14.70 3.57
N TRP A 218 -3.58 15.43 4.36
CA TRP A 218 -3.88 16.83 4.72
C TRP A 218 -3.91 17.71 3.47
N ALA A 219 -4.82 18.70 3.42
CA ALA A 219 -5.04 19.51 2.23
C ALA A 219 -3.75 20.14 1.66
N ASP A 220 -2.89 20.64 2.54
CA ASP A 220 -1.62 21.28 2.17
C ASP A 220 -0.55 20.27 1.71
N ASN A 221 -0.71 18.98 2.01
CA ASN A 221 0.22 17.91 1.63
C ASN A 221 -0.14 17.27 0.28
N LEU A 222 -1.40 17.35 -0.19
CA LEU A 222 -1.86 16.65 -1.40
C LEU A 222 -1.09 17.09 -2.66
N LYS A 223 -0.93 18.41 -2.86
CA LYS A 223 -0.22 18.94 -4.04
C LYS A 223 1.28 18.64 -3.99
N PRO A 224 2.02 18.93 -2.90
CA PRO A 224 3.43 18.55 -2.78
C PRO A 224 3.65 17.04 -2.99
N THR A 225 2.75 16.20 -2.48
CA THR A 225 2.81 14.74 -2.66
C THR A 225 2.80 14.36 -4.15
N ALA A 226 1.83 14.88 -4.91
CA ALA A 226 1.75 14.61 -6.35
C ALA A 226 3.01 15.09 -7.10
N GLN A 227 3.56 16.25 -6.73
CA GLN A 227 4.77 16.82 -7.33
C GLN A 227 6.02 15.96 -7.10
N ILE A 228 6.19 15.42 -5.88
CA ILE A 228 7.31 14.52 -5.59
C ILE A 228 7.17 13.20 -6.36
N PHE A 229 5.96 12.63 -6.46
CA PHE A 229 5.74 11.46 -7.29
C PHE A 229 6.02 11.73 -8.77
N ALA A 230 5.63 12.91 -9.28
CA ALA A 230 5.90 13.32 -10.65
C ALA A 230 7.40 13.42 -10.92
N LYS A 231 8.15 14.02 -9.99
CA LYS A 231 9.61 14.12 -10.01
C LYS A 231 10.26 12.74 -10.08
N VAL A 232 9.89 11.81 -9.20
CA VAL A 232 10.45 10.44 -9.16
C VAL A 232 10.14 9.67 -10.44
N VAL A 233 8.91 9.73 -10.94
CA VAL A 233 8.54 9.08 -12.21
C VAL A 233 9.27 9.71 -13.40
N ALA A 234 9.49 11.02 -13.41
CA ALA A 234 10.29 11.69 -14.43
C ALA A 234 11.77 11.26 -14.37
N MET A 235 12.34 11.10 -13.17
CA MET A 235 13.69 10.54 -13.00
C MET A 235 13.76 9.10 -13.54
N ALA A 236 12.76 8.27 -13.26
CA ALA A 236 12.70 6.92 -13.80
C ALA A 236 12.65 6.92 -15.34
N LYS A 237 11.87 7.83 -15.94
CA LYS A 237 11.77 8.00 -17.40
C LYS A 237 13.09 8.45 -18.05
N LYS A 238 13.92 9.20 -17.35
CA LYS A 238 15.28 9.55 -17.82
C LYS A 238 16.19 8.31 -17.89
N LEU A 239 16.01 7.33 -17.00
CA LEU A 239 16.75 6.08 -17.00
C LEU A 239 16.19 5.06 -18.00
N ASN A 240 14.87 5.03 -18.16
CA ASN A 240 14.16 4.16 -19.09
C ASN A 240 12.91 4.90 -19.62
N PRO A 241 12.87 5.35 -20.89
CA PRO A 241 11.73 6.10 -21.43
C PRO A 241 10.38 5.37 -21.36
N ALA A 242 10.37 4.04 -21.24
CA ALA A 242 9.16 3.24 -21.08
C ALA A 242 8.68 3.15 -19.61
N ALA A 243 9.41 3.75 -18.66
CA ALA A 243 9.10 3.69 -17.24
C ALA A 243 7.71 4.22 -16.94
N LYS A 244 6.92 3.38 -16.28
CA LYS A 244 5.58 3.67 -15.78
C LYS A 244 5.33 2.94 -14.47
N ILE A 245 4.34 3.44 -13.75
CA ILE A 245 3.77 2.80 -12.56
C ILE A 245 2.30 2.48 -12.82
N ARG A 246 1.72 1.57 -12.04
CA ARG A 246 0.27 1.37 -12.00
C ARG A 246 -0.40 2.44 -11.15
N GLY A 247 0.22 2.79 -10.02
CA GLY A 247 -0.28 3.81 -9.11
C GLY A 247 0.41 3.76 -7.75
N TYR A 248 -0.38 3.74 -6.67
CA TYR A 248 0.11 3.93 -5.30
C TYR A 248 -0.40 2.87 -4.31
N ALA A 249 0.36 2.62 -3.25
CA ALA A 249 -0.07 1.84 -2.10
C ALA A 249 -0.28 2.78 -0.92
N THR A 250 -1.37 2.64 -0.18
CA THR A 250 -1.61 3.44 1.04
C THR A 250 -1.96 2.55 2.23
N ASN A 251 -1.85 3.14 3.42
CA ASN A 251 -2.11 2.52 4.71
C ASN A 251 -1.18 1.36 5.06
N VAL A 252 -0.08 1.18 4.32
CA VAL A 252 0.87 0.08 4.54
C VAL A 252 1.34 0.12 5.99
N SER A 253 1.12 -0.98 6.72
CA SER A 253 1.44 -1.08 8.15
C SER A 253 0.70 -0.11 9.08
N ASN A 254 -0.26 0.69 8.60
CA ASN A 254 -1.07 1.57 9.43
C ASN A 254 -2.44 0.93 9.75
N TYR A 255 -3.37 1.73 10.27
CA TYR A 255 -4.61 1.27 10.91
C TYR A 255 -5.85 2.03 10.46
N ASN A 256 -5.73 2.91 9.45
CA ASN A 256 -6.90 3.65 8.97
C ASN A 256 -7.91 2.69 8.35
N SER A 257 -9.19 2.95 8.59
CA SER A 257 -10.25 2.26 7.89
C SER A 257 -10.25 2.64 6.41
N PHE A 258 -10.64 1.73 5.52
CA PHE A 258 -10.91 2.07 4.12
C PHE A 258 -12.10 3.03 4.01
N GLN A 259 -13.21 2.70 4.67
CA GLN A 259 -14.38 3.56 4.81
C GLN A 259 -14.76 3.60 6.28
N ALA A 260 -14.55 4.73 6.93
CA ALA A 260 -14.75 4.86 8.36
C ALA A 260 -16.26 4.87 8.69
N LYS A 261 -16.70 3.95 9.57
CA LYS A 261 -18.06 3.97 10.14
C LYS A 261 -18.25 5.14 11.12
N VAL A 262 -17.18 5.44 11.85
CA VAL A 262 -17.08 6.57 12.78
C VAL A 262 -15.87 7.38 12.34
N ARG A 263 -16.06 8.68 12.11
CA ARG A 263 -14.96 9.60 11.84
C ARG A 263 -14.30 9.96 13.18
N GLU A 264 -13.02 9.64 13.30
CA GLU A 264 -12.24 9.93 14.51
C GLU A 264 -11.96 11.43 14.65
N ASN A 265 -11.99 11.94 15.88
CA ASN A 265 -11.84 13.36 16.15
C ASN A 265 -10.48 13.91 15.69
N TYR A 266 -9.40 13.14 15.82
CA TYR A 266 -8.07 13.56 15.37
C TYR A 266 -7.97 13.74 13.84
N THR A 267 -9.00 13.35 13.08
CA THR A 267 -9.08 13.56 11.62
C THR A 267 -9.79 14.86 11.23
N GLU A 268 -10.17 15.69 12.22
CA GLU A 268 -10.81 16.98 11.98
C GLU A 268 -9.99 17.81 10.98
N TYR A 269 -10.67 18.54 10.10
CA TYR A 269 -10.11 19.35 9.00
C TYR A 269 -9.38 18.60 7.88
N SER A 270 -8.94 17.37 8.08
CA SER A 270 -8.41 16.57 6.97
C SER A 270 -9.52 16.26 5.98
N PRO A 271 -9.30 16.41 4.65
CA PRO A 271 -10.22 15.90 3.63
C PRO A 271 -10.08 14.38 3.46
N SER A 272 -9.09 13.75 4.09
CA SER A 272 -8.66 12.36 3.89
C SER A 272 -8.80 11.54 5.17
N TRP A 273 -9.93 11.68 5.87
CA TRP A 273 -10.16 11.08 7.19
C TRP A 273 -10.27 9.54 7.20
N ASP A 274 -10.41 8.92 6.03
CA ASP A 274 -10.23 7.50 5.80
C ASP A 274 -9.51 7.27 4.46
N GLU A 275 -9.13 6.04 4.16
CA GLU A 275 -8.27 5.77 2.99
C GLU A 275 -9.03 5.85 1.65
N SER A 276 -10.35 5.65 1.64
CA SER A 276 -11.17 5.89 0.45
C SER A 276 -11.20 7.39 0.12
N HIS A 277 -11.36 8.25 1.13
CA HIS A 277 -11.27 9.69 0.96
C HIS A 277 -9.85 10.08 0.55
N TYR A 278 -8.80 9.52 1.18
CA TYR A 278 -7.43 9.84 0.80
C TYR A 278 -7.13 9.55 -0.68
N ALA A 279 -7.47 8.35 -1.17
CA ALA A 279 -7.31 8.01 -2.58
C ALA A 279 -8.04 9.00 -3.50
N SER A 280 -9.26 9.39 -3.12
CA SER A 280 -10.10 10.32 -3.89
C SER A 280 -9.58 11.76 -3.84
N SER A 281 -9.04 12.19 -2.70
CA SER A 281 -8.50 13.53 -2.49
C SER A 281 -7.17 13.73 -3.20
N LEU A 282 -6.32 12.69 -3.27
CA LEU A 282 -5.03 12.76 -3.94
C LEU A 282 -5.14 12.62 -5.46
N ALA A 283 -6.09 11.82 -5.96
CA ALA A 283 -6.25 11.52 -7.38
C ALA A 283 -6.23 12.74 -8.33
N PRO A 284 -6.98 13.84 -8.08
CA PRO A 284 -6.96 15.01 -8.96
C PRO A 284 -5.59 15.67 -9.09
N TYR A 285 -4.80 15.69 -8.00
CA TYR A 285 -3.45 16.27 -8.00
C TYR A 285 -2.48 15.40 -8.80
N LEU A 286 -2.61 14.06 -8.71
CA LEU A 286 -1.83 13.11 -9.49
C LEU A 286 -2.12 13.25 -10.99
N GLU A 287 -3.40 13.32 -11.34
CA GLU A 287 -3.85 13.48 -12.73
C GLU A 287 -3.38 14.83 -13.32
N ALA A 288 -3.37 15.89 -12.52
CA ALA A 288 -2.86 17.20 -12.94
C ALA A 288 -1.35 17.17 -13.28
N GLU A 289 -0.59 16.30 -12.62
CA GLU A 289 0.83 16.02 -12.91
C GLU A 289 1.01 14.96 -14.02
N GLY A 290 -0.08 14.49 -14.65
CA GLY A 290 -0.05 13.48 -15.71
C GLY A 290 0.29 12.07 -15.23
N LEU A 291 0.09 11.78 -13.94
CA LEU A 291 0.32 10.48 -13.32
C LEU A 291 -0.96 9.62 -13.31
N PRO A 292 -0.86 8.28 -13.21
CA PRO A 292 -2.02 7.45 -12.92
C PRO A 292 -2.57 7.74 -11.51
N SER A 293 -3.83 7.45 -11.27
CA SER A 293 -4.52 7.67 -9.99
C SER A 293 -5.16 6.37 -9.46
N ASN A 294 -4.46 5.24 -9.61
CA ASN A 294 -4.91 3.93 -9.12
C ASN A 294 -4.25 3.60 -7.77
N PHE A 295 -4.98 2.95 -6.86
CA PHE A 295 -4.53 2.68 -5.51
C PHE A 295 -4.75 1.22 -5.12
N ILE A 296 -3.81 0.65 -4.36
CA ILE A 296 -4.09 -0.50 -3.49
C ILE A 296 -4.01 -0.03 -2.03
N ILE A 297 -4.89 -0.54 -1.19
CA ILE A 297 -5.04 -0.03 0.18
C ILE A 297 -4.88 -1.20 1.15
N ASP A 298 -3.92 -1.09 2.07
CA ASP A 298 -3.73 -2.07 3.13
C ASP A 298 -4.90 -2.00 4.12
N GLN A 299 -5.51 -3.15 4.42
CA GLN A 299 -6.55 -3.32 5.44
C GLN A 299 -6.24 -4.52 6.34
N GLY A 300 -4.98 -4.95 6.38
CA GLY A 300 -4.52 -6.08 7.21
C GLY A 300 -4.65 -5.82 8.70
N ARG A 301 -4.70 -4.55 9.11
CA ARG A 301 -5.02 -4.12 10.47
C ARG A 301 -5.84 -2.84 10.39
N VAL A 302 -6.90 -2.77 11.19
CA VAL A 302 -7.75 -1.59 11.30
C VAL A 302 -7.96 -1.29 12.77
N ALA A 303 -7.69 -0.06 13.18
CA ALA A 303 -7.95 0.42 14.54
C ALA A 303 -9.47 0.41 14.78
N LEU A 304 -9.89 -0.08 15.94
CA LEU A 304 -11.29 0.06 16.37
C LEU A 304 -11.57 1.52 16.75
N PRO A 305 -12.85 1.94 16.74
CA PRO A 305 -13.20 3.30 17.12
C PRO A 305 -12.62 3.70 18.49
N GLY A 306 -11.91 4.81 18.55
CA GLY A 306 -11.26 5.33 19.76
C GLY A 306 -9.98 4.60 20.19
N ALA A 307 -9.45 3.68 19.38
CA ALA A 307 -8.19 2.96 19.68
C ALA A 307 -6.93 3.84 19.58
N ARG A 308 -7.06 5.03 19.01
CA ARG A 308 -5.98 6.02 18.95
C ARG A 308 -6.43 7.34 19.54
N ALA A 309 -5.57 7.93 20.37
CA ALA A 309 -5.72 9.30 20.81
C ALA A 309 -5.22 10.27 19.73
N GLU A 310 -4.18 9.88 19.00
CA GLU A 310 -3.55 10.69 17.97
C GLU A 310 -3.36 9.90 16.67
N TRP A 311 -3.51 10.56 15.52
CA TRP A 311 -3.37 9.88 14.23
C TRP A 311 -1.97 9.32 13.99
N GLY A 312 -0.95 9.93 14.61
CA GLY A 312 0.44 9.52 14.54
C GLY A 312 0.77 8.25 15.32
N GLU A 313 -0.15 7.69 16.09
CA GLU A 313 0.07 6.41 16.78
C GLU A 313 0.06 5.26 15.75
N TRP A 314 1.18 4.53 15.68
CA TRP A 314 1.43 3.51 14.66
C TRP A 314 1.97 2.20 15.22
N CYS A 315 2.59 2.18 16.39
CA CYS A 315 3.23 0.97 16.90
C CYS A 315 2.21 0.10 17.64
N ASN A 316 1.95 -1.12 17.15
CA ASN A 316 1.09 -2.13 17.78
C ASN A 316 -0.21 -1.56 18.40
N VAL A 317 -0.92 -0.72 17.64
CA VAL A 317 -2.13 0.00 18.10
C VAL A 317 -3.18 -0.98 18.63
N GLU A 318 -3.81 -0.67 19.75
CA GLU A 318 -4.88 -1.47 20.35
C GLU A 318 -6.07 -0.62 20.82
N PRO A 319 -7.32 -1.16 20.76
CA PRO A 319 -7.69 -2.40 20.10
C PRO A 319 -7.68 -2.28 18.57
N ALA A 320 -7.21 -3.34 17.89
CA ALA A 320 -7.26 -3.45 16.43
C ALA A 320 -7.90 -4.78 16.00
N GLY A 321 -8.38 -4.82 14.76
CA GLY A 321 -8.99 -5.99 14.12
C GLY A 321 -8.41 -6.23 12.72
N TYR A 322 -8.51 -7.46 12.22
CA TYR A 322 -8.38 -7.69 10.78
C TYR A 322 -9.50 -6.96 10.04
N GLY A 323 -9.15 -6.17 9.02
CA GLY A 323 -10.11 -5.39 8.25
C GLY A 323 -10.71 -6.14 7.06
N ALA A 324 -11.20 -5.36 6.10
CA ALA A 324 -11.75 -5.88 4.85
C ALA A 324 -10.77 -6.84 4.13
N LEU A 325 -11.29 -7.98 3.68
CA LEU A 325 -10.48 -9.02 3.06
C LEU A 325 -9.88 -8.56 1.72
N PRO A 326 -8.71 -9.06 1.31
CA PRO A 326 -8.13 -8.78 0.01
C PRO A 326 -9.09 -9.08 -1.15
N GLY A 327 -9.29 -8.12 -2.04
CA GLY A 327 -10.21 -8.23 -3.18
C GLY A 327 -11.69 -8.01 -2.82
N SER A 328 -12.01 -7.58 -1.60
CA SER A 328 -13.36 -7.11 -1.25
C SER A 328 -13.83 -6.04 -2.23
N LYS A 329 -15.13 -6.08 -2.56
CA LYS A 329 -15.73 -5.05 -3.42
C LYS A 329 -15.59 -3.69 -2.75
N GLN A 330 -15.26 -2.70 -3.56
CA GLN A 330 -15.04 -1.34 -3.14
C GLN A 330 -15.86 -0.40 -4.05
N ASN A 331 -16.28 0.76 -3.55
CA ASN A 331 -17.06 1.75 -4.32
C ASN A 331 -16.28 3.06 -4.50
N ASN A 332 -15.13 2.96 -5.17
CA ASN A 332 -14.18 4.01 -5.44
C ASN A 332 -13.39 3.66 -6.72
N THR A 333 -13.59 4.43 -7.78
CA THR A 333 -12.98 4.13 -9.10
C THR A 333 -11.46 4.27 -9.12
N ASN A 334 -10.86 4.94 -8.12
CA ASN A 334 -9.41 5.05 -7.99
C ASN A 334 -8.79 3.82 -7.31
N VAL A 335 -9.57 2.88 -6.75
CA VAL A 335 -9.01 1.77 -5.98
C VAL A 335 -9.03 0.47 -6.78
N ASP A 336 -7.86 -0.08 -7.05
CA ASP A 336 -7.69 -1.36 -7.73
C ASP A 336 -8.12 -2.54 -6.86
N SER A 337 -7.67 -2.57 -5.60
CA SER A 337 -7.96 -3.65 -4.67
C SER A 337 -7.67 -3.20 -3.25
N LEU A 338 -8.53 -3.61 -2.31
CA LEU A 338 -8.11 -3.76 -0.92
C LEU A 338 -7.18 -4.97 -0.83
N VAL A 339 -6.13 -4.87 -0.02
CA VAL A 339 -5.07 -5.87 0.14
C VAL A 339 -4.62 -5.91 1.60
N TRP A 340 -3.91 -6.95 1.99
CA TRP A 340 -3.21 -6.99 3.29
C TRP A 340 -1.72 -6.98 3.01
N ILE A 341 -1.03 -5.87 3.28
CA ILE A 341 0.39 -5.71 2.96
C ILE A 341 1.21 -6.07 4.20
N LYS A 342 1.00 -5.39 5.33
CA LYS A 342 1.61 -5.79 6.61
C LYS A 342 1.01 -7.11 7.11
N PRO A 343 1.83 -8.14 7.41
CA PRO A 343 1.33 -9.36 8.04
C PRO A 343 0.98 -9.10 9.50
N GLY A 344 -0.33 -9.01 9.81
CA GLY A 344 -0.79 -8.80 11.19
C GLY A 344 -0.26 -9.87 12.14
N GLY A 345 0.36 -9.45 13.25
CA GLY A 345 1.06 -10.34 14.17
C GLY A 345 2.58 -10.26 14.10
N GLU A 346 3.15 -9.73 13.03
CA GLU A 346 4.55 -9.31 13.05
C GLU A 346 4.61 -7.94 13.73
N SER A 347 5.24 -7.88 14.92
CA SER A 347 5.31 -6.66 15.73
C SER A 347 5.84 -5.47 14.94
N ASP A 348 5.37 -4.27 15.27
CA ASP A 348 5.88 -3.02 14.72
C ASP A 348 7.16 -2.53 15.43
N GLY A 349 7.40 -3.01 16.65
CA GLY A 349 8.48 -2.54 17.52
C GLY A 349 8.19 -2.86 18.98
N LYS A 350 9.12 -2.55 19.88
CA LYS A 350 8.93 -2.74 21.34
C LYS A 350 8.14 -1.56 21.94
N CYS A 351 6.94 -1.33 21.42
CA CYS A 351 6.09 -0.18 21.76
C CYS A 351 4.60 -0.50 21.56
N GLY A 352 3.74 0.42 21.98
CA GLY A 352 2.28 0.35 21.83
C GLY A 352 1.61 -0.54 22.87
N LEU A 353 1.96 -1.83 22.87
CA LEU A 353 1.40 -2.83 23.77
C LEU A 353 2.48 -3.34 24.74
N ASP A 354 2.12 -3.51 26.02
CA ASP A 354 3.00 -4.13 26.99
C ASP A 354 3.38 -5.56 26.55
N GLY A 355 4.68 -5.87 26.57
CA GLY A 355 5.20 -7.15 26.11
C GLY A 355 5.39 -7.26 24.59
N ALA A 356 5.18 -6.18 23.83
CA ALA A 356 5.46 -6.16 22.39
C ALA A 356 6.91 -6.56 22.09
N PRO A 357 7.14 -7.57 21.22
CA PRO A 357 8.49 -7.99 20.86
C PRO A 357 9.10 -7.04 19.83
N ALA A 358 10.37 -7.25 19.48
CA ALA A 358 11.05 -6.44 18.46
C ALA A 358 10.33 -6.47 17.11
N ALA A 359 10.52 -5.42 16.30
CA ALA A 359 9.91 -5.31 14.98
C ALA A 359 10.14 -6.57 14.13
N GLY A 360 9.07 -7.07 13.50
CA GLY A 360 9.06 -8.30 12.68
C GLY A 360 8.98 -9.61 13.47
N ALA A 361 9.21 -9.60 14.79
CA ALA A 361 9.02 -10.78 15.62
C ALA A 361 7.53 -11.12 15.77
N TRP A 362 7.22 -12.40 15.98
CA TRP A 362 5.85 -12.86 16.13
C TRP A 362 5.24 -12.42 17.46
N PHE A 363 4.03 -11.87 17.42
CA PHE A 363 3.27 -11.39 18.55
C PHE A 363 1.89 -12.07 18.59
N ASP A 364 1.82 -13.20 19.30
CA ASP A 364 0.66 -14.10 19.26
C ASP A 364 -0.62 -13.47 19.84
N GLU A 365 -0.49 -12.80 20.98
CA GLU A 365 -1.59 -12.12 21.68
C GLU A 365 -2.22 -11.05 20.79
N TYR A 366 -1.38 -10.33 20.04
CA TYR A 366 -1.83 -9.33 19.09
C TYR A 366 -2.65 -9.96 17.96
N VAL A 367 -2.25 -11.12 17.43
CA VAL A 367 -3.06 -11.84 16.43
C VAL A 367 -4.37 -12.33 17.03
N GLN A 368 -4.37 -12.83 18.26
CA GLN A 368 -5.60 -13.24 18.92
C GLN A 368 -6.59 -12.06 19.02
N MET A 369 -6.11 -10.85 19.32
CA MET A 369 -6.90 -9.62 19.27
C MET A 369 -7.42 -9.34 17.85
N LEU A 370 -6.54 -9.35 16.84
CA LEU A 370 -6.93 -9.09 15.45
C LEU A 370 -8.03 -10.05 14.95
N VAL A 371 -7.94 -11.34 15.30
CA VAL A 371 -8.93 -12.37 14.93
C VAL A 371 -10.27 -12.14 15.62
N LYS A 372 -10.25 -11.85 16.93
CA LYS A 372 -11.47 -11.61 17.73
C LYS A 372 -12.22 -10.37 17.25
N ASN A 373 -11.48 -9.34 16.86
CA ASN A 373 -12.01 -8.04 16.46
C ASN A 373 -12.19 -7.87 14.94
N ALA A 374 -12.06 -8.94 14.16
CA ALA A 374 -12.12 -8.86 12.70
C ALA A 374 -13.47 -8.30 12.21
N ASP A 375 -13.43 -7.31 11.31
CA ASP A 375 -14.62 -6.70 10.68
C ASP A 375 -14.41 -6.54 9.15
N PRO A 376 -15.17 -7.28 8.32
CA PRO A 376 -16.20 -8.25 8.71
C PRO A 376 -15.61 -9.47 9.44
N PRO A 377 -16.42 -10.19 10.25
CA PRO A 377 -15.95 -11.39 10.93
C PRO A 377 -15.37 -12.41 9.94
N LEU A 378 -14.24 -12.99 10.29
CA LEU A 378 -13.61 -14.04 9.49
C LEU A 378 -14.53 -15.27 9.42
N GLU A 379 -14.69 -15.83 8.21
CA GLU A 379 -15.37 -17.10 8.00
C GLU A 379 -14.50 -18.25 8.54
N PRO A 380 -15.05 -19.21 9.32
CA PRO A 380 -14.25 -20.28 9.93
C PRO A 380 -13.90 -21.40 8.94
N THR A 381 -12.65 -21.86 8.97
CA THR A 381 -12.21 -23.11 8.32
C THR A 381 -12.00 -24.20 9.37
N TYR A 382 -13.01 -25.06 9.55
CA TYR A 382 -12.91 -26.21 10.44
C TYR A 382 -12.11 -27.35 9.80
N LEU A 383 -11.35 -28.08 10.63
CA LEU A 383 -10.72 -29.32 10.20
C LEU A 383 -11.82 -30.33 9.85
N LYS A 384 -11.67 -31.04 8.72
CA LYS A 384 -12.55 -32.16 8.42
C LYS A 384 -12.38 -33.19 9.54
N LYS A 385 -13.48 -33.60 10.19
CA LYS A 385 -13.44 -34.73 11.11
C LYS A 385 -12.87 -35.94 10.33
N PRO A 386 -11.90 -36.69 10.89
CA PRO A 386 -11.50 -37.95 10.28
C PRO A 386 -12.76 -38.80 10.10
N LYS A 387 -12.92 -39.40 8.92
CA LYS A 387 -13.98 -40.39 8.72
C LYS A 387 -13.66 -41.54 9.69
N VAL A 388 -14.55 -41.72 10.68
CA VAL A 388 -14.51 -42.82 11.64
C VAL A 388 -14.68 -44.13 10.89
#